data_AF-W3XQI4-F1
#
_entry.id   AF-W3XQI4-F1
#
_cell.length_a   1.000
_cell.length_b   1.000
_cell.length_c   1.000
_cell.angle_alpha   90.00
_cell.angle_beta   90.00
_cell.angle_gamma   90.00
#
_symmetry.space_group_name_H-M   'P 1'
#
loop_
_entity.id
_entity.type
_entity.pdbx_description
1 polymer ?
#
loop_
_entity_poly.entity_id
_entity_poly.type
_entity_poly.pdbx_seq_one_letter_code
_entity_poly.pdbx_strand_id
1 'polypeptide(L)'
;MHPHLHTKDNIGDLETNISASHVACEEVMTALEECHARGFLWKSLGMCSDAKQQVNMCLRAERLKRTAANREAAKVKRDKIKKVWAEIDENT
;
A
#
# COMPACT_ATOMS: atom_id res chain seq x y z
N MET A 1 -1.40 13.25 8.09
CA MET A 1 -0.23 12.34 8.09
C MET A 1 -0.74 10.93 8.31
N HIS A 2 -0.47 10.03 7.36
CA HIS A 2 -1.00 8.67 7.37
C HIS A 2 0.18 7.68 7.54
N PRO A 3 0.50 7.26 8.78
CA PRO A 3 1.69 6.44 9.09
C PRO A 3 1.74 5.11 8.33
N HIS A 4 0.60 4.57 7.90
CA HIS A 4 0.51 3.34 7.13
C HIS A 4 1.05 3.42 5.69
N LEU A 5 1.37 4.61 5.19
CA LEU A 5 1.97 4.80 3.87
C LEU A 5 3.51 4.81 3.91
N HIS A 6 4.14 4.76 5.08
CA HIS A 6 5.61 4.76 5.22
C HIS A 6 6.15 3.36 5.56
N THR A 7 5.97 2.39 4.66
CA THR A 7 6.74 1.14 4.69
C THR A 7 7.83 1.20 3.64
N LYS A 8 8.95 0.48 3.79
CA LYS A 8 10.08 0.50 2.83
C LYS A 8 9.64 0.30 1.36
N ASP A 9 8.63 -0.55 1.14
CA ASP A 9 8.07 -0.83 -0.19
C ASP A 9 7.14 0.27 -0.74
N ASN A 10 6.86 1.29 0.08
CA ASN A 10 6.10 2.50 -0.26
C ASN A 10 7.00 3.76 -0.19
N ILE A 11 8.32 3.60 -0.02
CA ILE A 11 9.25 4.72 -0.15
C ILE A 11 9.43 4.91 -1.66
N GLY A 12 8.79 5.94 -2.19
CA GLY A 12 9.03 6.40 -3.55
C GLY A 12 10.46 6.83 -3.76
N ASP A 13 10.83 7.02 -5.02
CA ASP A 13 12.13 7.54 -5.41
C ASP A 13 12.43 8.84 -4.64
N LEU A 14 13.66 8.96 -4.12
CA LEU A 14 14.13 10.05 -3.27
C LEU A 14 13.99 11.44 -3.92
N GLU A 15 13.70 11.50 -5.23
CA GLU A 15 13.57 12.73 -6.01
C GLU A 15 12.12 13.27 -6.11
N THR A 16 11.08 12.48 -5.84
CA THR A 16 9.67 12.89 -6.12
C THR A 16 8.70 12.78 -4.95
N ASN A 17 9.06 12.19 -3.81
CA ASN A 17 8.16 12.00 -2.65
C ASN A 17 6.82 11.28 -2.98
N ILE A 18 6.76 10.49 -4.06
CA ILE A 18 5.55 9.76 -4.49
C ILE A 18 5.79 8.26 -4.39
N SER A 19 5.07 7.57 -3.48
CA SER A 19 5.17 6.12 -3.32
C SER A 19 4.68 5.36 -4.56
N ALA A 20 5.18 4.14 -4.81
CA ALA A 20 4.65 3.28 -5.88
C ALA A 20 3.13 3.03 -5.77
N SER A 21 2.61 2.98 -4.53
CA SER A 21 1.16 2.93 -4.27
C SER A 21 0.42 4.22 -4.60
N HIS A 22 1.11 5.37 -4.67
CA HIS A 22 0.51 6.64 -5.09
C HIS A 22 0.35 6.71 -6.61
N VAL A 23 1.31 6.18 -7.37
CA VAL A 23 1.22 6.17 -8.85
C VAL A 23 -0.03 5.42 -9.32
N ALA A 24 -0.33 4.25 -8.74
CA ALA A 24 -1.52 3.48 -9.09
C ALA A 24 -2.86 4.14 -8.67
N CYS A 25 -2.82 5.12 -7.77
CA CYS A 25 -3.99 5.80 -7.23
C CYS A 25 -4.00 7.31 -7.55
N GLU A 26 -3.17 7.75 -8.50
CA GLU A 26 -2.94 9.17 -8.79
C GLU A 26 -4.26 9.89 -9.12
N GLU A 27 -5.07 9.35 -10.02
CA GLU A 27 -6.33 9.96 -10.44
C GLU A 27 -7.30 10.25 -9.29
N VAL A 28 -7.51 9.27 -8.39
CA VAL A 28 -8.42 9.44 -7.24
C VAL A 28 -7.82 10.34 -6.17
N MET A 29 -6.49 10.40 -6.08
CA MET A 29 -5.79 11.33 -5.19
C MET A 29 -5.91 12.77 -5.71
N THR A 30 -5.72 13.01 -7.00
CA THR A 30 -5.93 14.30 -7.65
C THR A 30 -7.36 14.80 -7.45
N ALA A 31 -8.36 13.93 -7.63
CA ALA A 31 -9.76 14.29 -7.38
C ALA A 31 -10.02 14.73 -5.92
N LEU A 32 -9.34 14.11 -4.96
CA LEU A 32 -9.44 14.51 -3.55
C LEU A 32 -8.71 15.83 -3.28
N GLU A 33 -7.57 16.07 -3.93
CA GLU A 33 -6.83 17.34 -3.85
C GLU A 33 -7.62 18.50 -4.44
N GLU A 34 -8.23 18.32 -5.60
CA GLU A 34 -9.14 19.29 -6.22
C GLU A 34 -10.33 19.59 -5.30
N CYS A 35 -10.88 18.58 -4.62
CA CYS A 35 -11.94 18.83 -3.65
C CYS A 35 -11.46 19.62 -2.44
N HIS A 36 -10.26 19.34 -1.93
CA HIS A 36 -9.65 20.10 -0.83
C HIS A 36 -9.29 21.54 -1.24
N ALA A 37 -8.95 21.78 -2.51
CA ALA A 37 -8.64 23.11 -3.04
C ALA A 37 -9.83 24.08 -2.99
N ARG A 38 -11.06 23.57 -2.82
CA ARG A 38 -12.28 24.38 -2.61
C ARG A 38 -12.31 25.11 -1.27
N GLY A 39 -11.42 24.74 -0.35
CA GLY A 39 -11.19 25.46 0.89
C GLY A 39 -11.38 24.61 2.15
N PHE A 40 -10.80 25.12 3.24
CA PHE A 40 -10.75 24.41 4.53
C PHE A 40 -12.13 24.08 5.10
N LEU A 41 -13.09 25.00 5.03
CA LEU A 41 -14.45 24.77 5.53
C LEU A 41 -15.16 23.68 4.73
N TRP A 42 -15.02 23.68 3.40
CA TRP A 42 -15.58 22.65 2.52
C TRP A 42 -15.10 21.25 2.89
N LYS A 43 -13.79 21.12 3.10
CA LYS A 43 -13.15 19.89 3.58
C LYS A 43 -13.66 19.49 4.98
N SER A 44 -13.72 20.44 5.91
CA SER A 44 -14.02 20.17 7.32
C SER A 44 -15.48 19.77 7.54
N LEU A 45 -16.39 20.25 6.69
CA LEU A 45 -17.80 19.88 6.70
C LEU A 45 -18.08 18.52 6.04
N GLY A 46 -17.05 17.82 5.55
CA GLY A 46 -17.20 16.48 4.97
C GLY A 46 -17.66 16.46 3.51
N MET A 47 -17.62 17.59 2.81
CA MET A 47 -18.08 17.71 1.42
C MET A 47 -17.18 17.00 0.38
N CYS A 48 -16.08 16.38 0.84
CA CYS A 48 -15.15 15.59 0.02
C CYS A 48 -15.21 14.09 0.34
N SER A 49 -16.27 13.61 1.02
CA SER A 49 -16.35 12.23 1.50
C SER A 49 -16.30 11.18 0.38
N ASP A 50 -16.93 11.45 -0.76
CA ASP A 50 -16.96 10.51 -1.89
C ASP A 50 -15.58 10.35 -2.53
N ALA A 51 -14.89 11.47 -2.80
CA ALA A 51 -13.50 11.46 -3.31
C ALA A 51 -12.57 10.75 -2.32
N LYS A 52 -12.75 10.99 -1.02
CA LYS A 52 -12.00 10.29 0.03
C LYS A 52 -12.29 8.78 0.05
N GLN A 53 -13.53 8.38 -0.18
CA GLN A 53 -13.89 6.97 -0.25
C GLN A 53 -13.20 6.27 -1.44
N GLN A 54 -13.11 6.93 -2.60
CA GLN A 54 -12.42 6.39 -3.77
C GLN A 54 -10.93 6.16 -3.50
N VAL A 55 -10.25 7.13 -2.87
CA VAL A 55 -8.86 6.99 -2.41
C VAL A 55 -8.72 5.80 -1.46
N ASN A 56 -9.61 5.66 -0.47
CA ASN A 56 -9.57 4.56 0.48
C ASN A 56 -9.72 3.19 -0.20
N MET A 57 -10.61 3.09 -1.20
CA MET A 57 -10.80 1.84 -1.94
C MET A 57 -9.57 1.49 -2.78
N CYS A 58 -8.97 2.48 -3.45
CA CYS A 58 -7.76 2.27 -4.24
C CYS A 58 -6.59 1.79 -3.37
N LEU A 59 -6.28 2.52 -2.29
CA LEU A 59 -5.19 2.15 -1.39
C LEU A 59 -5.43 0.81 -0.67
N ARG A 60 -6.70 0.44 -0.44
CA ARG A 60 -7.06 -0.88 0.07
C ARG A 60 -6.76 -1.97 -0.95
N ALA A 61 -7.08 -1.77 -2.22
CA ALA A 61 -6.76 -2.72 -3.28
C ALA A 61 -5.25 -2.94 -3.40
N GLU A 62 -4.45 -1.86 -3.40
CA GLU A 62 -2.99 -1.95 -3.43
C GLU A 62 -2.42 -2.70 -2.21
N ARG A 63 -2.96 -2.43 -1.01
CA ARG A 63 -2.58 -3.18 0.19
C ARG A 63 -2.86 -4.68 0.04
N LEU A 64 -3.99 -5.06 -0.56
CA LEU A 64 -4.33 -6.46 -0.76
C LEU A 64 -3.39 -7.14 -1.77
N LYS A 65 -3.07 -6.46 -2.89
CA LYS A 65 -2.08 -6.94 -3.88
C LYS A 65 -0.73 -7.22 -3.22
N ARG A 66 -0.21 -6.26 -2.45
CA ARG A 66 1.05 -6.44 -1.72
C ARG A 66 0.97 -7.58 -0.69
N THR A 67 -0.14 -7.66 0.05
CA THR A 67 -0.32 -8.71 1.05
C THR A 67 -0.34 -10.10 0.41
N ALA A 68 -0.95 -10.24 -0.78
CA ALA A 68 -0.92 -11.47 -1.56
C ALA A 68 0.50 -11.82 -2.00
N ALA A 69 1.24 -10.87 -2.59
CA ALA A 69 2.64 -11.09 -3.00
C ALA A 69 3.54 -11.51 -1.81
N ASN A 70 3.41 -10.84 -0.68
CA ASN A 70 4.15 -11.17 0.54
C ASN A 70 3.79 -12.56 1.08
N ARG A 71 2.51 -12.95 0.99
CA ARG A 71 2.05 -14.29 1.38
C ARG A 71 2.68 -15.37 0.50
N GLU A 72 2.71 -15.17 -0.82
CA GLU A 72 3.34 -16.12 -1.73
C GLU A 72 4.85 -16.22 -1.51
N ALA A 73 5.55 -15.08 -1.36
CA ALA A 73 6.97 -15.07 -1.04
C ALA A 73 7.27 -15.78 0.30
N ALA A 74 6.40 -15.62 1.30
CA ALA A 74 6.53 -16.29 2.59
C ALA A 74 6.27 -17.80 2.50
N LYS A 75 5.38 -18.28 1.62
CA LYS A 75 5.21 -19.72 1.36
C LYS A 75 6.48 -20.32 0.77
N VAL A 76 7.01 -19.71 -0.30
CA VAL A 76 8.26 -20.18 -0.94
C VAL A 76 9.42 -20.25 0.06
N LYS A 77 9.57 -19.23 0.91
CA LYS A 77 10.60 -19.24 1.98
C LYS A 77 10.37 -20.37 2.98
N ARG A 78 9.13 -20.59 3.43
CA ARG A 78 8.78 -21.68 4.36
C ARG A 78 9.06 -23.05 3.76
N ASP A 79 8.74 -23.26 2.48
CA ASP A 79 8.97 -24.55 1.81
C ASP A 79 10.47 -24.85 1.65
N LYS A 80 11.28 -23.83 1.33
CA LYS A 80 12.74 -23.96 1.33
C LYS A 80 13.29 -24.34 2.70
N ILE A 81 12.85 -23.64 3.74
CA ILE A 81 13.26 -23.93 5.12
C ILE A 81 12.90 -25.36 5.50
N LYS A 82 11.66 -25.80 5.24
CA LYS A 82 11.22 -27.17 5.53
C LYS A 82 12.08 -28.24 4.83
N LYS A 83 12.45 -28.02 3.56
CA LYS A 83 13.34 -28.94 2.83
C LYS A 83 14.72 -29.04 3.49
N VAL A 84 15.31 -27.90 3.82
CA VAL A 84 16.63 -27.86 4.49
C VAL A 84 16.58 -28.57 5.86
N TRP A 85 15.53 -28.38 6.65
CA TRP A 85 15.39 -29.10 7.93
C TRP A 85 15.21 -30.60 7.74
N ALA A 86 14.42 -31.04 6.75
CA ALA A 86 14.27 -32.46 6.44
C ALA A 86 15.60 -33.11 6.00
N GLU A 87 16.39 -32.42 5.18
CA GLU A 87 17.74 -32.88 4.79
C GLU A 87 18.67 -33.02 6.01
N ILE A 88 18.60 -32.12 6.98
CA ILE A 88 19.39 -32.22 8.22
C ILE A 88 18.94 -33.42 9.06
N ASP A 89 17.63 -33.58 9.25
CA ASP A 89 17.05 -34.68 10.04
C ASP A 89 17.36 -36.06 9.42
N GLU A 90 17.43 -36.18 8.09
CA GLU A 90 17.78 -37.42 7.40
C GLU A 90 19.28 -37.80 7.50
N ASN A 91 20.15 -36.83 7.78
CA ASN A 91 21.61 -37.03 7.86
C ASN A 91 22.17 -37.01 9.30
N THR A 92 21.29 -37.04 10.32
CA THR A 92 21.64 -37.09 11.75
C THR A 92 21.24 -38.43 12.35
#